data_AF-A0A935GJP4-F1
#
_entry.id   AF-A0A935GJP4-F1
#
_cell.length_a   1.000
_cell.length_b   1.000
_cell.length_c   1.000
_cell.angle_alpha   90.00
_cell.angle_beta   90.00
_cell.angle_gamma   90.00
#
_symmetry.space_group_name_H-M   'P 1'
#
loop_
_entity.id
_entity.type
_entity.pdbx_description
1 polymer ?
#
loop_
_entity_poly.entity_id
_entity_poly.type
_entity_poly.pdbx_seq_one_letter_code
_entity_poly.pdbx_strand_id
1 'polypeptide(L)' 'MRLGVGVVLLDYTKGILERFEASKRFLELNPDWVGKLNYVQIARPKRAEHRRVPVAGRARALP' A
#
# COMPACT_ATOMS: atom_id res chain seq x y z
N MET A 1 24.29 -6.74 -5.01
CA MET A 1 23.02 -6.16 -4.53
C MET A 1 21.87 -6.77 -5.32
N ARG A 2 20.82 -7.23 -4.64
CA ARG A 2 19.65 -7.89 -5.25
C ARG A 2 18.39 -7.13 -4.86
N LEU A 3 17.48 -6.96 -5.81
CA LEU A 3 16.23 -6.23 -5.63
C LEU A 3 15.05 -7.19 -5.75
N GLY A 4 14.27 -7.32 -4.68
CA GLY A 4 12.95 -7.93 -4.73
C GLY A 4 11.90 -6.85 -4.94
N VAL A 5 10.94 -7.11 -5.83
CA VAL A 5 9.86 -6.16 -6.14
C VAL A 5 8.51 -6.86 -5.98
N GLY A 6 7.63 -6.23 -5.21
CA GLY A 6 6.22 -6.60 -5.12
C GLY A 6 5.33 -5.48 -5.63
N VAL A 7 4.23 -5.82 -6.31
CA VAL A 7 3.15 -4.89 -6.67
C VAL A 7 1.82 -5.45 -6.18
N VAL A 8 1.05 -4.63 -5.46
CA VAL A 8 -0.22 -5.05 -4.85
C VAL A 8 -1.21 -3.88 -4.76
N LEU A 9 -2.51 -4.17 -4.71
CA LEU A 9 -3.52 -3.19 -4.33
C LEU A 9 -3.52 -3.04 -2.80
N LEU A 10 -3.55 -1.82 -2.30
CA LEU A 10 -3.71 -1.53 -0.88
C LEU A 10 -5.15 -1.86 -0.49
N ASP A 11 -5.37 -3.12 -0.18
CA ASP A 11 -6.59 -3.65 0.40
C ASP A 11 -6.19 -4.56 1.55
N TYR A 12 -6.95 -4.45 2.64
CA TYR A 12 -6.74 -5.11 3.93
C TYR A 12 -6.71 -6.65 3.81
N THR A 13 -7.16 -7.22 2.70
CA THR A 13 -7.16 -8.67 2.42
C THR A 13 -5.94 -9.16 1.63
N LYS A 14 -5.02 -8.28 1.21
CA LYS A 14 -3.97 -8.62 0.23
C LYS A 14 -2.64 -9.07 0.82
N GLY A 15 -2.64 -9.37 2.11
CA GLY A 15 -1.54 -10.10 2.74
C GLY A 15 -0.22 -9.32 2.77
N ILE A 16 -0.27 -7.98 2.76
CA ILE A 16 0.95 -7.16 2.62
C ILE A 16 1.83 -7.25 3.87
N LEU A 17 1.22 -7.38 5.05
CA LEU A 17 1.94 -7.58 6.31
C LEU A 17 2.65 -8.92 6.31
N GLU A 18 1.98 -9.96 5.82
CA GLU A 18 2.48 -11.33 5.72
C GLU A 18 3.66 -11.40 4.73
N ARG A 19 3.65 -10.59 3.66
CA ARG A 19 4.81 -10.47 2.76
C ARG A 19 6.01 -9.82 3.43
N PHE A 20 5.80 -8.77 4.22
CA PHE A 20 6.87 -8.16 4.99
C PHE A 20 7.41 -9.10 6.07
N GLU A 21 6.53 -9.83 6.76
CA GLU A 21 6.95 -10.79 7.78
C GLU A 21 7.69 -11.98 7.17
N ALA A 22 7.27 -12.45 5.99
CA ALA A 22 8.02 -13.45 5.22
C ALA A 22 9.40 -12.93 4.80
N SER A 23 9.51 -11.66 4.40
CA SER A 23 10.79 -11.03 4.04
C SER A 23 11.73 -10.92 5.25
N LYS A 24 11.18 -10.54 6.41
CA LYS A 24 11.91 -10.53 7.69
C LYS A 24 12.37 -11.93 8.07
N ARG A 25 11.47 -12.91 8.04
CA ARG A 25 11.78 -14.31 8.36
C ARG A 25 12.84 -14.89 7.43
N PHE A 26 12.82 -14.53 6.16
CA PHE A 26 13.88 -14.88 5.21
C PHE A 26 15.24 -14.35 5.65
N LEU A 27 15.32 -13.08 6.08
CA LEU A 27 16.57 -12.48 6.55
C LEU A 27 17.05 -13.07 7.89
N GLU A 28 16.13 -13.43 8.80
CA GLU A 28 16.46 -14.15 10.04
C GLU A 28 17.08 -15.52 9.78
N LEU A 29 16.53 -16.25 8.80
CA LEU A 29 17.02 -17.57 8.42
C LEU A 29 18.28 -17.51 7.55
N ASN A 30 18.54 -16.37 6.88
CA ASN A 30 19.63 -16.19 5.94
C ASN A 30 20.38 -14.88 6.23
N PRO A 31 21.10 -14.77 7.36
CA PRO A 31 21.75 -13.52 7.79
C PRO A 31 22.78 -13.00 6.78
N ASP A 32 23.38 -13.88 5.96
CA ASP A 32 24.28 -13.51 4.87
C ASP A 32 23.64 -12.58 3.83
N TRP A 33 22.30 -12.49 3.79
CA TRP A 33 21.56 -11.64 2.86
C TRP A 33 21.29 -10.24 3.40
N VAL A 34 21.55 -9.98 4.68
CA VAL A 34 21.44 -8.63 5.26
C VAL A 34 22.39 -7.69 4.52
N GLY A 35 21.88 -6.53 4.09
CA GLY A 35 22.61 -5.58 3.24
C GLY A 35 22.79 -6.00 1.78
N LYS A 36 22.42 -7.24 1.41
CA LYS A 36 22.51 -7.75 0.02
C LYS A 36 21.15 -7.80 -0.68
N LEU A 37 20.05 -7.89 0.07
CA LEU A 37 18.67 -7.85 -0.44
C LEU A 37 18.01 -6.52 -0.07
N ASN A 38 17.45 -5.84 -1.05
CA ASN A 38 16.51 -4.75 -0.87
C ASN A 38 15.13 -5.20 -1.37
N TYR A 39 14.08 -5.03 -0.57
CA TYR A 39 12.70 -5.38 -0.96
C TYR A 39 11.85 -4.12 -1.07
N VAL A 40 11.26 -3.89 -2.25
CA VAL A 40 10.38 -2.75 -2.52
C VAL A 40 8.99 -3.26 -2.84
N GLN A 41 8.00 -2.86 -2.05
CA GLN A 41 6.60 -3.22 -2.25
C GLN A 41 5.81 -1.96 -2.63
N ILE A 42 5.28 -1.95 -3.87
CA ILE A 42 4.43 -0.87 -4.37
C ILE A 42 2.98 -1.25 -4.07
N ALA A 43 2.30 -0.40 -3.29
CA ALA A 43 0.89 -0.54 -2.99
C ALA A 43 0.09 0.56 -3.68
N ARG A 44 -0.82 0.19 -4.60
CA ARG A 44 -1.74 1.15 -5.23
C ARG A 44 -2.96 1.33 -4.33
N PRO A 45 -3.31 2.55 -3.88
CA PRO A 45 -4.52 2.76 -3.11
C PRO A 45 -5.74 2.27 -3.91
N LYS A 46 -6.66 1.54 -3.27
CA LYS A 46 -8.00 1.40 -3.82
C LYS A 46 -8.58 2.81 -3.97
N ARG A 47 -9.35 3.06 -5.04
CA ARG A 47 -10.07 4.33 -5.21
C ARG A 47 -10.77 4.64 -3.89
N ALA A 48 -10.29 5.63 -3.15
CA ALA A 48 -11.08 6.24 -2.10
C ALA A 48 -12.33 6.74 -2.83
N GLU A 49 -13.50 6.23 -2.45
CA GLU A 49 -14.75 6.82 -2.88
C GLU A 49 -14.65 8.30 -2.52
N HIS A 50 -14.46 9.15 -3.53
CA HIS A 50 -14.55 10.59 -3.34
C HIS A 50 -16.00 10.83 -2.96
N ARG A 51 -16.30 10.78 -1.66
CA ARG A 51 -17.55 11.28 -1.12
C ARG A 51 -17.55 12.76 -1.48
N ARG A 52 -18.21 13.07 -2.60
CA ARG A 52 -18.50 14.44 -2.99
C ARG A 52 -19.35 15.02 -1.87
N VAL A 53 -18.74 15.84 -1.03
CA VAL A 53 -19.50 16.67 -0.10
C VAL A 53 -20.31 17.62 -0.98
N PRO A 54 -21.65 17.65 -0.88
CA PRO A 54 -22.43 18.63 -1.62
C PRO A 54 -21.97 20.00 -1.16
N VAL A 55 -21.44 20.80 -2.07
CA VAL A 55 -21.14 22.22 -1.77
C VAL A 55 -22.49 22.91 -1.72
N ALA A 56 -23.08 22.99 -0.53
CA ALA A 56 -24.29 23.79 -0.29
C ALA A 56 -23.90 25.28 -0.35
N GLY A 57 -23.80 25.79 -1.58
CA GLY A 57 -23.38 27.15 -1.90
C GLY A 57 -24.45 27.91 -2.65
N ARG A 58 -25.33 28.57 -1.88
CA ARG A 58 -26.06 29.82 -2.17
C ARG A 58 -27.24 29.83 -3.17
N ALA A 59 -28.41 30.03 -2.54
CA ALA A 59 -29.51 30.92 -2.92
C ALA A 59 -30.15 30.75 -4.30
N ARG A 60 -31.15 29.88 -4.36
CA ARG A 60 -32.24 30.03 -5.33
C ARG A 60 -33.22 31.06 -4.75
N ALA A 61 -33.24 32.27 -5.32
CA ALA A 61 -34.33 33.22 -5.09
C ALA A 61 -35.64 32.55 -5.54
N LEU A 62 -36.60 32.48 -4.62
CA LEU A 62 -37.98 32.10 -4.93
C LEU A 62 -38.71 33.34 -5.48
N PRO A 63 -39.57 33.19 -6.51
CA PRO A 63 -40.45 34.27 -6.96
C PRO A 63 -41.50 34.64 -5.90
#